data_AF-A0A7Z0KZK3-F1
#
_entry.id   AF-A0A7Z0KZK3-F1
#
_cell.length_a   1.000
_cell.length_b   1.000
_cell.length_c   1.000
_cell.angle_alpha   90.00
_cell.angle_beta   90.00
_cell.angle_gamma   90.00
#
_symmetry.space_group_name_H-M   'P 1'
#
loop_
_entity.id
_entity.type
_entity.pdbx_description
1 polymer ?
#
loop_
_entity_poly.entity_id
_entity_poly.type
_entity_poly.pdbx_seq_one_letter_code
_entity_poly.pdbx_strand_id
1 'polypeptide(L)' 'MQPNAPIPIQTPAELGRAIRARRLELGLQQAEVAMQSGVSTPTVSAIENGKVTARIGLVLQICRDLGLRIRLES' A
#
# COMPACT_ATOMS: atom_id res chain seq x y z
N MET A 1 13.97 -12.45 12.75
CA MET A 1 12.84 -13.38 12.59
C MET A 1 12.01 -12.90 11.41
N GLN A 2 12.03 -13.61 10.28
CA GLN A 2 10.99 -13.43 9.27
C GLN A 2 9.83 -14.35 9.64
N PRO A 3 8.59 -13.89 9.52
CA PRO A 3 7.53 -14.72 9.01
C PRO A 3 7.05 -14.03 7.73
N ASN A 4 7.80 -14.09 6.64
CA ASN A 4 7.36 -13.45 5.39
C ASN A 4 6.73 -14.48 4.45
N ALA A 5 5.71 -15.16 4.97
CA ALA A 5 4.77 -15.85 4.10
C ALA A 5 3.97 -14.79 3.33
N PRO A 6 3.72 -14.97 2.03
CA PRO A 6 2.81 -14.09 1.31
C PRO A 6 1.45 -14.04 2.02
N ILE A 7 0.92 -12.85 2.20
CA ILE A 7 -0.42 -12.63 2.75
C ILE A 7 -1.39 -12.67 1.57
N PRO A 8 -2.42 -13.55 1.57
CA PRO A 8 -3.44 -13.52 0.54
C PRO A 8 -4.25 -12.23 0.65
N ILE A 9 -4.45 -11.56 -0.48
CA ILE A 9 -5.23 -10.32 -0.58
C ILE A 9 -6.39 -10.57 -1.55
N GLN A 10 -7.61 -10.47 -1.04
CA GLN A 10 -8.86 -10.71 -1.78
C GLN A 10 -9.69 -9.43 -1.93
N THR A 11 -9.43 -8.39 -1.12
CA THR A 11 -10.19 -7.13 -1.16
C THR A 11 -9.29 -5.88 -1.18
N PRO A 12 -9.79 -4.74 -1.71
CA PRO A 12 -9.08 -3.46 -1.60
C PRO A 12 -8.78 -3.04 -0.17
N ALA A 13 -9.66 -3.38 0.79
CA ALA A 13 -9.45 -3.10 2.21
C ALA A 13 -8.30 -3.89 2.82
N GLU A 14 -8.13 -5.16 2.43
CA GLU A 14 -6.96 -5.97 2.83
C GLU A 14 -5.67 -5.39 2.26
N LEU A 15 -5.68 -5.01 0.98
CA LEU A 15 -4.52 -4.37 0.35
C LEU A 15 -4.16 -3.06 1.04
N GLY A 16 -5.16 -2.21 1.30
CA GLY A 16 -4.99 -0.94 2.00
C GLY A 16 -4.39 -1.10 3.41
N ARG A 17 -4.85 -2.11 4.16
CA ARG A 17 -4.27 -2.44 5.47
C ARG A 17 -2.82 -2.90 5.38
N ALA A 18 -2.48 -3.73 4.39
CA ALA A 18 -1.10 -4.16 4.18
C ALA A 18 -0.17 -2.99 3.83
N ILE A 19 -0.63 -2.07 2.95
CA ILE A 19 0.09 -0.83 2.62
C ILE A 19 0.28 0.04 3.86
N ARG A 20 -0.79 0.24 4.65
CA ARG A 20 -0.74 1.03 5.89
C ARG A 20 0.23 0.42 6.90
N ALA A 21 0.16 -0.89 7.12
CA ALA A 21 1.04 -1.59 8.05
C ALA A 21 2.50 -1.37 7.65
N ARG A 22 2.81 -1.54 6.36
CA ARG A 22 4.16 -1.31 5.85
C ARG A 22 4.62 0.13 6.03
N ARG A 23 3.76 1.12 5.76
CA ARG A 23 4.09 2.53 6.00
C ARG A 23 4.45 2.78 7.47
N LEU A 24 3.67 2.22 8.40
CA LEU A 24 3.91 2.37 9.84
C LEU A 24 5.18 1.67 10.30
N GLU A 25 5.50 0.48 9.75
CA GLU A 25 6.79 -0.20 10.02
C GLU A 25 8.00 0.64 9.61
N LEU A 26 7.85 1.43 8.54
CA LEU A 26 8.87 2.36 8.06
C LEU A 26 8.92 3.68 8.84
N GLY A 27 7.99 3.90 9.79
CA GLY A 27 7.90 5.14 10.56
C GLY A 27 7.43 6.36 9.76
N LEU A 28 6.84 6.15 8.58
CA LEU A 28 6.45 7.22 7.66
C LEU A 28 5.04 7.74 7.94
N GLN A 29 4.83 9.03 7.79
CA GLN A 29 3.52 9.66 7.70
C GLN A 29 2.93 9.52 6.29
N GLN A 30 1.61 9.63 6.17
CA GLN A 30 0.95 9.56 4.86
C GLN A 30 1.42 10.66 3.90
N ALA A 31 1.75 11.85 4.41
CA ALA A 31 2.25 12.96 3.62
C ALA A 31 3.65 12.69 3.02
N GLU A 32 4.49 11.94 3.72
CA GLU A 32 5.83 11.56 3.24
C GLU A 32 5.72 10.58 2.08
N VAL A 33 4.85 9.57 2.20
CA VAL A 33 4.54 8.65 1.09
C VAL A 33 3.91 9.39 -0.09
N ALA A 34 2.99 10.31 0.19
CA ALA A 34 2.34 11.11 -0.86
C ALA A 34 3.35 11.90 -1.67
N MET A 35 4.31 12.56 -0.99
CA MET A 35 5.41 13.28 -1.62
C MET A 35 6.30 12.36 -2.46
N GLN A 36 6.72 11.22 -1.91
CA GLN A 36 7.57 10.25 -2.61
C GLN A 36 6.89 9.66 -3.85
N SER A 37 5.60 9.35 -3.75
CA SER A 37 4.81 8.75 -4.83
C SER A 37 4.21 9.78 -5.80
N GLY A 38 4.42 11.09 -5.61
CA GLY A 38 3.87 12.13 -6.47
C GLY A 38 2.34 12.22 -6.46
N VAL A 39 1.70 11.93 -5.32
CA VAL A 39 0.23 11.95 -5.15
C VAL A 39 -0.18 12.86 -4.00
N SER A 40 -1.49 13.06 -3.83
CA SER A 40 -2.03 13.80 -2.68
C SER A 40 -2.10 12.92 -1.42
N THR A 41 -1.95 13.51 -0.24
CA THR A 41 -2.15 12.80 1.05
C THR A 41 -3.54 12.15 1.16
N PRO A 42 -4.65 12.79 0.72
CA PRO A 42 -5.95 12.12 0.66
C PRO A 42 -5.98 10.90 -0.26
N THR A 43 -5.19 10.87 -1.34
CA THR A 43 -5.05 9.68 -2.20
C THR A 43 -4.42 8.52 -1.43
N VAL A 44 -3.33 8.76 -0.70
CA VAL A 44 -2.70 7.74 0.16
C VAL A 44 -3.69 7.24 1.21
N SER A 45 -4.36 8.16 1.90
CA SER A 45 -5.37 7.81 2.91
C SER A 45 -6.53 7.00 2.33
N ALA A 46 -7.05 7.37 1.17
CA ALA A 46 -8.12 6.63 0.51
C ALA A 46 -7.68 5.21 0.10
N ILE A 47 -6.45 5.04 -0.36
CA ILE A 47 -5.87 3.73 -0.70
C ILE A 47 -5.71 2.86 0.56
N GLU A 48 -5.15 3.42 1.64
CA GLU A 48 -5.00 2.71 2.92
C GLU A 48 -6.33 2.28 3.54
N ASN A 49 -7.39 3.05 3.30
CA ASN A 49 -8.75 2.73 3.74
C ASN A 49 -9.51 1.83 2.76
N GLY A 50 -8.86 1.35 1.69
CA GLY A 50 -9.45 0.37 0.77
C GLY A 50 -10.45 0.94 -0.22
N LYS A 51 -10.29 2.20 -0.66
CA LYS A 51 -11.15 2.80 -1.68
C LYS A 51 -11.21 1.91 -2.93
N VAL A 52 -12.39 1.35 -3.21
CA VAL A 52 -12.64 0.43 -4.34
C VAL A 52 -12.31 1.08 -5.69
N THR A 53 -12.48 2.39 -5.81
CA THR A 53 -12.19 3.17 -7.02
C THR A 53 -10.76 3.70 -7.08
N ALA A 54 -9.86 3.23 -6.21
CA ALA A 54 -8.45 3.58 -6.31
C ALA A 54 -7.87 3.11 -7.65
N ARG A 55 -7.17 4.01 -8.34
CA ARG A 55 -6.52 3.68 -9.62
C ARG A 55 -5.42 2.66 -9.37
N ILE A 56 -5.51 1.47 -9.97
CA ILE A 56 -4.55 0.38 -9.77
C ILE A 56 -3.09 0.83 -9.97
N GLY A 57 -2.82 1.69 -10.95
CA GLY A 57 -1.48 2.23 -11.19
C GLY A 57 -0.89 2.98 -9.99
N LEU A 58 -1.71 3.74 -9.25
CA LEU A 58 -1.26 4.45 -8.05
C LEU A 58 -1.05 3.50 -6.87
N VAL A 59 -1.91 2.50 -6.72
CA VAL A 59 -1.75 1.45 -5.71
C VAL A 59 -0.42 0.72 -5.93
N LEU A 60 -0.14 0.30 -7.17
CA LEU A 60 1.11 -0.36 -7.52
C LEU A 60 2.34 0.54 -7.32
N GLN A 61 2.22 1.85 -7.59
CA GLN A 61 3.28 2.83 -7.34
C GLN A 61 3.62 2.91 -5.85
N ILE A 62 2.61 3.13 -4.99
CA ILE A 62 2.80 3.19 -3.54
C ILE A 62 3.38 1.88 -3.00
N CYS A 63 2.92 0.73 -3.49
CA CYS A 63 3.51 -0.56 -3.12
C CYS A 63 5.02 -0.60 -3.42
N ARG A 64 5.45 -0.17 -4.61
CA ARG A 64 6.88 -0.12 -4.96
C ARG A 64 7.66 0.83 -4.07
N ASP A 65 7.14 2.02 -3.82
CA ASP A 65 7.81 3.05 -3.01
C ASP A 65 8.00 2.60 -1.55
N LEU A 66 7.09 1.77 -1.03
CA LEU A 66 7.18 1.17 0.31
C LEU A 66 7.97 -0.15 0.34
N GLY A 67 8.51 -0.60 -0.80
CA GLY A 67 9.24 -1.87 -0.92
C GLY A 67 8.36 -3.12 -0.85
N LEU A 68 7.04 -2.99 -1.06
CA LEU A 68 6.12 -4.12 -1.17
C LEU A 68 6.21 -4.74 -2.57
N ARG A 69 6.11 -6.07 -2.62
CA ARG A 69 6.06 -6.85 -3.87
C ARG A 69 4.73 -7.57 -3.96
N ILE A 70 4.08 -7.44 -5.12
CA ILE A 70 2.90 -8.24 -5.47
C ILE A 70 3.38 -9.43 -6.30
N ARG A 71 2.86 -10.61 -5.99
CA ARG A 71 3.13 -11.85 -6.71
C ARG A 71 1.82 -12.42 -7.24
N LEU A 72 1.90 -13.08 -8.39
CA LEU A 72 0.79 -13.84 -8.97
C LEU A 72 1.06 -15.32 -8.69
N GLU A 73 0.03 -16.03 -8.24
CA GLU A 73 0.05 -17.45 -7.90
C GLU A 73 -1.16 -18.11 -8.59
N SER A 74 -1.08 -19.41 -8.90
CA SER A 74 -2.12 -20.20 -9.60
C SER A 74 -2.58 -21.38 -8.76
#